data_AF-F8AN42-F1
#
_entry.id   AF-F8AN42-F1
#
_cell.length_a   1.000
_cell.length_b   1.000
_cell.length_c   1.000
_cell.angle_alpha   90.00
_cell.angle_beta   90.00
_cell.angle_gamma   90.00
#
_symmetry.space_group_name_H-M   'P 1'
#
loop_
_entity.id
_entity.type
_entity.pdbx_description
1 polymer ?
#
loop_
_entity_poly.entity_id
_entity_poly.type
_entity_poly.pdbx_seq_one_letter_code
_entity_poly.pdbx_strand_id
1 'polypeptide(L)'
;MKKYIALISLLCIIGAISAVSAYGTNGPLKVTYEEKYNITGNATANGITSNIHNITAYIIINNTATDVNDTLNDVWVAVNMQNNNITGLEYYNKSGIVLGNNVADSPDPKTNLSGGNKYIHICTLGNNSWIIYKFSYNVSNVPNVGAPIIVNESYSTTKVSANEIVNWTVHMTLQRNTTSDVSVKITKYLSNDYNNYGNSTWTLLNISKNESSTGSTVVWNGPYTSNNNDALNWTDILLSDNSIQQLNFTVTANSSYSNRNASEIPYGFAVIYFNYSNTHYNATDVIPGIFASGYGQISADKQGPEQDANGNYVVWYENATFKNKAKSYSFNLTNVNIWAVNGSNPTTLDPFNTTYLINGSNHTYGSPLPTSLAPGAHWNTSKYNFTFSNVPVVWANCTFKVADNNITILNRSVNEYSTKYGSTYIITEYMQIVGGYLIKVTKHIIPNKDGTYDIYIVVENIGSAKSPYIYAYDLIPQNFSIIGNISVNESYMLNNTGNHSVSNPKYNMSIYWALNPLNGGADGDGSYNDSTGMQNNETVVIHYKLNGTGTFYPSDAFIVGIDPTHSLLPTTSPKITLVSGAIAENYEPLLMLLSGLVGIGCIIRRRKNN
;
A
#
# COMPACT_ATOMS: atom_id res chain seq x y z
N MET A 1 -29.29 -17.14 -11.39
CA MET A 1 -27.97 -17.60 -10.90
C MET A 1 -26.98 -16.47 -10.64
N LYS A 2 -26.69 -15.55 -11.56
CA LYS A 2 -25.83 -14.37 -11.29
C LYS A 2 -26.29 -13.46 -10.12
N LYS A 3 -27.60 -13.44 -9.82
CA LYS A 3 -28.18 -12.74 -8.66
C LYS A 3 -27.92 -13.42 -7.29
N TYR A 4 -27.53 -14.70 -7.26
CA TYR A 4 -27.19 -15.43 -6.03
C TYR A 4 -25.69 -15.43 -5.72
N ILE A 5 -24.84 -15.22 -6.74
CA ILE A 5 -23.39 -15.02 -6.55
C ILE A 5 -23.12 -13.67 -5.87
N ALA A 6 -23.96 -12.65 -6.11
CA ALA A 6 -23.95 -11.39 -5.34
C ALA A 6 -24.28 -11.60 -3.85
N LEU A 7 -25.07 -12.63 -3.52
CA LEU A 7 -25.37 -13.06 -2.15
C LEU A 7 -24.17 -13.79 -1.49
N ILE A 8 -23.21 -14.26 -2.29
CA ILE A 8 -21.96 -14.92 -1.82
C ILE A 8 -20.86 -13.88 -1.58
N SER A 9 -20.82 -12.79 -2.35
CA SER A 9 -20.06 -11.57 -1.99
C SER A 9 -20.53 -10.99 -0.65
N LEU A 10 -21.84 -11.11 -0.36
CA LEU A 10 -22.46 -10.81 0.93
C LEU A 10 -22.04 -11.80 2.04
N LEU A 11 -21.67 -13.05 1.69
CA LEU A 11 -21.14 -14.08 2.60
C LEU A 11 -19.62 -13.98 2.85
N CYS A 12 -18.82 -13.38 1.98
CA CYS A 12 -17.42 -13.11 2.32
C CYS A 12 -17.27 -11.91 3.27
N ILE A 13 -18.29 -11.04 3.33
CA ILE A 13 -18.50 -10.10 4.45
C ILE A 13 -18.96 -10.85 5.72
N ILE A 14 -19.60 -12.03 5.58
CA ILE A 14 -19.86 -12.98 6.69
C ILE A 14 -18.54 -13.58 7.25
N GLY A 15 -17.40 -13.36 6.57
CA GLY A 15 -16.05 -13.38 7.14
C GLY A 15 -15.76 -12.21 8.10
N ALA A 16 -16.72 -11.79 8.93
CA ALA A 16 -16.40 -11.07 10.16
C ALA A 16 -15.94 -12.02 11.30
N ILE A 17 -16.05 -13.35 11.16
CA ILE A 17 -16.52 -14.12 12.33
C ILE A 17 -15.55 -15.19 12.87
N SER A 18 -14.62 -15.75 12.10
CA SER A 18 -13.83 -16.89 12.59
C SER A 18 -12.61 -16.48 13.40
N ALA A 19 -12.87 -15.89 14.57
CA ALA A 19 -11.90 -15.69 15.63
C ALA A 19 -10.76 -14.73 15.21
N VAL A 20 -10.16 -13.93 16.08
CA VAL A 20 -9.42 -14.40 17.23
C VAL A 20 -9.39 -13.23 18.22
N SER A 21 -10.15 -13.46 19.28
CA SER A 21 -9.91 -12.99 20.65
C SER A 21 -9.57 -11.51 20.84
N ALA A 22 -10.62 -10.70 20.94
CA ALA A 22 -10.86 -10.00 22.20
C ALA A 22 -12.39 -9.79 22.28
N TYR A 23 -13.10 -10.44 23.19
CA TYR A 23 -13.61 -9.64 24.31
C TYR A 23 -12.53 -8.64 24.73
N GLY A 24 -12.48 -7.52 24.00
CA GLY A 24 -11.86 -6.33 24.53
C GLY A 24 -12.66 -6.03 25.79
N THR A 25 -11.96 -5.60 26.83
CA THR A 25 -12.49 -5.06 28.09
C THR A 25 -13.46 -3.87 27.90
N ASN A 26 -13.95 -3.64 26.68
CA ASN A 26 -14.39 -2.39 26.11
C ASN A 26 -15.77 -2.46 25.43
N GLY A 27 -16.71 -3.28 25.92
CA GLY A 27 -18.15 -3.26 25.54
C GLY A 27 -18.51 -3.77 24.13
N PRO A 28 -19.80 -3.82 23.77
CA PRO A 28 -20.26 -4.45 22.53
C PRO A 28 -20.36 -3.51 21.31
N LEU A 29 -20.24 -2.18 21.48
CA LEU A 29 -20.31 -1.25 20.35
C LEU A 29 -18.94 -1.12 19.68
N LYS A 30 -18.85 -1.60 18.45
CA LYS A 30 -17.66 -1.50 17.61
C LYS A 30 -17.97 -0.69 16.36
N VAL A 31 -17.23 0.40 16.16
CA VAL A 31 -17.27 1.20 14.93
C VAL A 31 -15.96 1.00 14.19
N THR A 32 -16.03 0.55 12.94
CA THR A 32 -14.84 0.33 12.10
C THR A 32 -14.88 1.27 10.91
N TYR A 33 -13.79 1.99 10.70
CA TYR A 33 -13.55 2.78 9.50
C TYR A 33 -12.58 2.02 8.59
N GLU A 34 -13.02 1.62 7.39
CA GLU A 34 -12.19 0.90 6.44
C GLU A 34 -11.98 1.65 5.14
N GLU A 35 -10.74 1.67 4.63
CA GLU A 35 -10.43 2.16 3.29
C GLU A 35 -10.01 1.00 2.38
N LYS A 36 -10.57 0.96 1.16
CA LYS A 36 -10.28 -0.05 0.16
C LYS A 36 -9.70 0.58 -1.09
N TYR A 37 -8.52 0.15 -1.50
CA TYR A 37 -7.81 0.73 -2.64
C TYR A 37 -7.96 -0.09 -3.91
N ASN A 38 -8.18 0.60 -5.04
CA ASN A 38 -8.08 0.03 -6.38
C ASN A 38 -6.86 0.59 -7.10
N ILE A 39 -5.87 -0.26 -7.38
CA ILE A 39 -4.56 0.15 -7.83
C ILE A 39 -4.12 -0.70 -9.03
N THR A 40 -3.75 -0.07 -10.14
CA THR A 40 -3.08 -0.81 -11.21
C THR A 40 -1.68 -0.27 -11.42
N GLY A 41 -0.73 -1.14 -11.72
CA GLY A 41 0.60 -0.74 -12.15
C GLY A 41 1.05 -1.43 -13.42
N ASN A 42 1.99 -0.82 -14.13
CA ASN A 42 2.71 -1.45 -15.22
C ASN A 42 4.20 -1.52 -14.85
N ALA A 43 4.73 -2.74 -14.78
CA ALA A 43 6.14 -3.03 -14.62
C ALA A 43 6.80 -3.16 -15.99
N THR A 44 7.75 -2.26 -16.25
CA THR A 44 8.56 -2.24 -17.46
C THR A 44 10.03 -2.41 -17.07
N ALA A 45 10.91 -2.52 -18.06
CA ALA A 45 12.36 -2.52 -17.84
C ALA A 45 12.88 -1.26 -17.11
N ASN A 46 12.10 -0.17 -17.08
CA ASN A 46 12.46 1.10 -16.43
C ASN A 46 11.87 1.26 -15.01
N GLY A 47 11.14 0.25 -14.51
CA GLY A 47 10.48 0.25 -13.21
C GLY A 47 8.96 0.21 -13.29
N ILE A 48 8.31 0.47 -12.15
CA ILE A 48 6.86 0.36 -11.98
C ILE A 48 6.23 1.75 -11.90
N THR A 49 5.20 1.97 -12.73
CA THR A 49 4.28 3.11 -12.57
C THR A 49 2.95 2.60 -12.04
N SER A 50 2.59 2.95 -10.80
CA SER A 50 1.31 2.60 -10.18
C SER A 50 0.32 3.78 -10.25
N ASN A 51 -0.96 3.47 -10.43
CA ASN A 51 -2.07 4.42 -10.45
C ASN A 51 -3.19 3.93 -9.53
N ILE A 52 -3.67 4.80 -8.66
CA ILE A 52 -4.82 4.54 -7.78
C ILE A 52 -6.06 5.06 -8.49
N HIS A 53 -6.95 4.16 -8.91
CA HIS A 53 -8.17 4.52 -9.62
C HIS A 53 -9.23 5.07 -8.68
N ASN A 54 -9.39 4.46 -7.52
CA ASN A 54 -10.34 4.88 -6.51
C ASN A 54 -9.86 4.45 -5.11
N ILE A 55 -10.45 5.09 -4.09
CA ILE A 55 -10.46 4.60 -2.72
C ILE A 55 -11.92 4.57 -2.28
N THR A 56 -12.41 3.38 -1.92
CA THR A 56 -13.76 3.19 -1.39
C THR A 56 -13.67 3.04 0.13
N ALA A 57 -14.34 3.90 0.88
CA ALA A 57 -14.38 3.86 2.32
C ALA A 57 -15.70 3.32 2.89
N TYR A 58 -15.60 2.76 4.09
CA TYR A 58 -16.70 2.13 4.80
C TYR A 58 -16.71 2.56 6.27
N ILE A 59 -17.88 2.90 6.79
CA ILE A 59 -18.14 3.00 8.24
C ILE A 59 -19.05 1.84 8.61
N ILE A 60 -18.54 0.92 9.42
CA ILE A 60 -19.24 -0.28 9.88
C ILE A 60 -19.54 -0.11 11.36
N ILE A 61 -20.83 0.00 11.70
CA ILE A 61 -21.31 0.16 13.08
C ILE A 61 -21.90 -1.19 13.50
N ASN A 62 -21.27 -1.86 14.45
CA ASN A 62 -21.58 -3.22 14.84
C ASN A 62 -21.84 -3.31 16.35
N ASN A 63 -22.94 -3.97 16.71
CA ASN A 63 -23.20 -4.43 18.07
C ASN A 63 -22.84 -5.92 18.15
N THR A 64 -21.72 -6.22 18.80
CA THR A 64 -21.18 -7.59 18.93
C THR A 64 -21.80 -8.38 20.08
N ALA A 65 -22.74 -7.79 20.83
CA ALA A 65 -23.36 -8.48 21.95
C ALA A 65 -24.13 -9.72 21.53
N THR A 66 -24.18 -10.71 22.41
CA THR A 66 -24.96 -11.95 22.20
C THR A 66 -26.32 -11.90 22.90
N ASP A 67 -26.47 -11.13 23.98
CA ASP A 67 -27.72 -11.00 24.74
C ASP A 67 -28.63 -9.88 24.19
N VAL A 68 -29.93 -10.13 24.13
CA VAL A 68 -30.93 -9.15 23.64
C VAL A 68 -31.00 -7.89 24.51
N ASN A 69 -30.71 -8.01 25.81
CA ASN A 69 -30.67 -6.90 26.76
C ASN A 69 -29.50 -5.93 26.48
N ASP A 70 -28.55 -6.35 25.65
CA ASP A 70 -27.45 -5.52 25.19
C ASP A 70 -27.75 -4.83 23.85
N THR A 71 -29.01 -4.79 23.44
CA THR A 71 -29.47 -3.92 22.36
C THR A 71 -29.11 -2.47 22.67
N LEU A 72 -28.50 -1.80 21.70
CA LEU A 72 -28.15 -0.39 21.79
C LEU A 72 -29.28 0.43 21.18
N ASN A 73 -29.59 1.56 21.80
CA ASN A 73 -30.64 2.47 21.36
C ASN A 73 -30.04 3.83 21.08
N ASP A 74 -30.66 4.57 20.16
CA ASP A 74 -30.34 5.95 19.88
C ASP A 74 -28.83 6.16 19.65
N VAL A 75 -28.27 5.37 18.72
CA VAL A 75 -26.85 5.42 18.37
C VAL A 75 -26.65 6.57 17.39
N TRP A 76 -25.75 7.47 17.74
CA TRP A 76 -25.32 8.59 16.92
C TRP A 76 -23.84 8.49 16.63
N VAL A 77 -23.47 8.58 15.36
CA VAL A 77 -22.07 8.64 14.93
C VAL A 77 -21.87 9.95 14.19
N ALA A 78 -21.06 10.84 14.77
CA ALA A 78 -20.65 12.07 14.11
C ALA A 78 -19.66 11.69 13.00
N VAL A 79 -19.85 12.28 11.81
CA VAL A 79 -18.99 12.01 10.65
C VAL A 79 -18.59 13.34 10.02
N ASN A 80 -17.32 13.46 9.63
CA ASN A 80 -16.81 14.60 8.90
C ASN A 80 -16.64 14.29 7.40
N MET A 81 -17.55 14.84 6.60
CA MET A 81 -17.71 14.54 5.18
C MET A 81 -17.24 15.67 4.23
N GLN A 82 -16.98 16.90 4.73
CA GLN A 82 -16.84 18.11 3.89
C GLN A 82 -15.46 18.25 3.26
N ASN A 83 -14.42 17.68 3.87
CA ASN A 83 -13.06 17.74 3.32
C ASN A 83 -12.78 16.66 2.25
N ASN A 84 -13.78 15.81 1.95
CA ASN A 84 -13.54 14.49 1.35
C ASN A 84 -14.28 14.20 0.02
N ASN A 85 -15.05 15.15 -0.52
CA ASN A 85 -15.76 15.03 -1.82
C ASN A 85 -16.47 13.69 -2.02
N ILE A 86 -17.30 13.33 -1.04
CA ILE A 86 -17.95 12.03 -0.95
C ILE A 86 -19.09 11.92 -1.97
N THR A 87 -19.03 10.87 -2.78
CA THR A 87 -20.11 10.47 -3.71
C THR A 87 -20.59 9.07 -3.38
N GLY A 88 -21.86 8.77 -3.71
CA GLY A 88 -22.40 7.41 -3.63
C GLY A 88 -22.57 6.85 -2.21
N LEU A 89 -23.10 7.64 -1.27
CA LEU A 89 -23.41 7.15 0.07
C LEU A 89 -24.49 6.06 0.00
N GLU A 90 -24.12 4.83 0.36
CA GLU A 90 -25.02 3.69 0.42
C GLU A 90 -25.10 3.15 1.86
N TYR A 91 -26.31 2.84 2.32
CA TYR A 91 -26.60 2.33 3.68
C TYR A 91 -27.22 0.93 3.61
N TYR A 92 -26.66 -0.02 4.36
CA TYR A 92 -27.10 -1.41 4.39
C TYR A 92 -27.35 -1.91 5.82
N ASN A 93 -28.44 -2.67 6.01
CA ASN A 93 -28.66 -3.46 7.23
C ASN A 93 -28.11 -4.90 7.09
N LYS A 94 -28.23 -5.69 8.16
CA LYS A 94 -27.83 -7.11 8.23
C LYS A 94 -28.43 -7.99 7.11
N SER A 95 -29.60 -7.64 6.58
CA SER A 95 -30.28 -8.35 5.49
C SER A 95 -29.87 -7.87 4.09
N GLY A 96 -28.96 -6.89 3.98
CA GLY A 96 -28.50 -6.32 2.71
C GLY A 96 -29.49 -5.37 2.04
N ILE A 97 -30.53 -4.93 2.74
CA ILE A 97 -31.56 -4.02 2.21
C ILE A 97 -31.09 -2.56 2.38
N VAL A 98 -31.23 -1.77 1.32
CA VAL A 98 -31.01 -0.31 1.36
C VAL A 98 -32.16 0.34 2.12
N LEU A 99 -31.87 0.96 3.26
CA LEU A 99 -32.86 1.52 4.18
C LEU A 99 -32.81 3.06 4.20
N GLY A 100 -33.01 3.76 3.07
CA GLY A 100 -33.11 5.23 3.04
C GLY A 100 -31.93 6.00 3.66
N ASN A 101 -32.09 7.30 3.92
CA ASN A 101 -31.07 8.15 4.53
C ASN A 101 -31.35 8.36 6.03
N ASN A 102 -30.58 7.68 6.88
CA ASN A 102 -30.52 7.97 8.33
C ASN A 102 -29.38 8.94 8.67
N VAL A 103 -29.19 9.96 7.82
CA VAL A 103 -28.15 10.98 8.00
C VAL A 103 -28.81 12.30 8.30
N ALA A 104 -28.49 12.85 9.48
CA ALA A 104 -28.96 14.15 9.94
C ALA A 104 -27.87 15.22 9.78
N ASP A 105 -28.32 16.47 9.65
CA ASP A 105 -27.44 17.65 9.60
C ASP A 105 -26.99 18.12 11.00
N SER A 106 -27.71 17.71 12.05
CA SER A 106 -27.38 17.99 13.44
C SER A 106 -27.71 16.79 14.34
N PRO A 107 -26.95 16.56 15.42
CA PRO A 107 -27.30 15.53 16.39
C PRO A 107 -28.42 16.01 17.31
N ASP A 108 -29.03 15.08 18.05
CA ASP A 108 -29.88 15.45 19.18
C ASP A 108 -29.03 16.19 20.25
N PRO A 109 -29.47 17.37 20.74
CA PRO A 109 -28.72 18.16 21.73
C PRO A 109 -28.30 17.36 22.97
N LYS A 110 -29.08 16.34 23.38
CA LYS A 110 -28.78 15.53 24.57
C LYS A 110 -27.50 14.70 24.43
N THR A 111 -27.04 14.47 23.19
CA THR A 111 -25.85 13.66 22.90
C THR A 111 -24.55 14.41 23.21
N ASN A 112 -24.58 15.75 23.21
CA ASN A 112 -23.41 16.62 23.25
C ASN A 112 -22.34 16.27 22.19
N LEU A 113 -22.72 15.60 21.10
CA LEU A 113 -21.81 15.32 20.00
C LEU A 113 -21.46 16.61 19.25
N SER A 114 -20.18 16.76 18.93
CA SER A 114 -19.65 17.88 18.16
C SER A 114 -18.55 17.42 17.21
N GLY A 115 -18.07 18.31 16.34
CA GLY A 115 -16.96 18.04 15.40
C GLY A 115 -17.35 17.35 14.09
N GLY A 116 -18.53 16.73 14.01
CA GLY A 116 -19.07 16.21 12.75
C GLY A 116 -19.84 17.25 11.95
N ASN A 117 -19.91 17.07 10.64
CA ASN A 117 -20.76 17.88 9.75
C ASN A 117 -21.99 17.13 9.23
N LYS A 118 -22.03 15.81 9.46
CA LYS A 118 -23.14 14.91 9.24
C LYS A 118 -23.21 13.92 10.40
N TYR A 119 -24.39 13.40 10.65
CA TYR A 119 -24.64 12.52 11.79
C TYR A 119 -25.42 11.30 11.36
N ILE A 120 -24.86 10.12 11.54
CA ILE A 120 -25.56 8.86 11.35
C ILE A 120 -26.42 8.61 12.59
N HIS A 121 -27.72 8.39 12.40
CA HIS A 121 -28.64 8.05 13.49
C HIS A 121 -29.22 6.65 13.33
N ILE A 122 -29.13 5.84 14.38
CA ILE A 122 -29.71 4.49 14.41
C ILE A 122 -30.57 4.39 15.65
N CYS A 123 -31.90 4.37 15.45
CA CYS A 123 -32.85 4.28 16.56
C CYS A 123 -32.62 3.05 17.44
N THR A 124 -32.34 1.91 16.82
CA THR A 124 -32.10 0.64 17.52
C THR A 124 -31.08 -0.20 16.75
N LEU A 125 -30.02 -0.63 17.44
CA LEU A 125 -29.00 -1.55 16.94
C LEU A 125 -29.04 -2.81 17.81
N GLY A 126 -29.77 -3.82 17.33
CA GLY A 126 -29.96 -5.09 18.03
C GLY A 126 -28.65 -5.84 18.31
N ASN A 127 -28.69 -6.79 19.23
CA ASN A 127 -27.56 -7.67 19.51
C ASN A 127 -27.14 -8.46 18.25
N ASN A 128 -25.84 -8.63 18.05
CA ASN A 128 -25.24 -9.29 16.88
C ASN A 128 -25.77 -8.72 15.54
N SER A 129 -25.83 -7.40 15.44
CA SER A 129 -26.30 -6.69 14.24
C SER A 129 -25.32 -5.61 13.83
N TRP A 130 -25.29 -5.31 12.54
CA TRP A 130 -24.42 -4.30 11.99
C TRP A 130 -25.12 -3.48 10.92
N ILE A 131 -24.56 -2.31 10.71
CA ILE A 131 -24.91 -1.33 9.70
C ILE A 131 -23.64 -0.94 8.97
N ILE A 132 -23.73 -0.80 7.65
CA ILE A 132 -22.61 -0.40 6.80
C ILE A 132 -23.00 0.85 6.02
N TYR A 133 -22.16 1.88 6.12
CA TYR A 133 -22.14 3.02 5.23
C TYR A 133 -20.96 2.88 4.29
N LYS A 134 -21.18 3.03 2.99
CA LYS A 134 -20.14 3.01 1.96
C LYS A 134 -20.10 4.35 1.25
N PHE A 135 -18.92 4.85 0.95
CA PHE A 135 -18.69 6.05 0.14
C PHE A 135 -17.37 5.98 -0.60
N SER A 136 -17.21 6.77 -1.65
CA SER A 136 -15.96 6.83 -2.43
C SER A 136 -15.26 8.17 -2.26
N TYR A 137 -13.94 8.15 -2.23
CA TYR A 137 -13.08 9.32 -2.33
C TYR A 137 -12.80 9.66 -3.79
N ASN A 138 -12.78 10.96 -4.10
CA ASN A 138 -12.17 11.42 -5.34
C ASN A 138 -10.66 11.51 -5.18
N VAL A 139 -9.93 10.52 -5.71
CA VAL A 139 -8.47 10.37 -5.56
C VAL A 139 -7.70 11.61 -6.02
N SER A 140 -8.19 12.35 -7.03
CA SER A 140 -7.52 13.57 -7.51
C SER A 140 -7.41 14.67 -6.45
N ASN A 141 -8.25 14.60 -5.42
CA ASN A 141 -8.38 15.61 -4.37
C ASN A 141 -7.86 15.11 -3.01
N VAL A 142 -7.36 13.86 -2.95
CA VAL A 142 -6.75 13.29 -1.74
C VAL A 142 -5.27 13.73 -1.69
N PRO A 143 -4.86 14.57 -0.72
CA PRO A 143 -3.49 15.08 -0.66
C PRO A 143 -2.49 13.95 -0.42
N ASN A 144 -1.37 13.94 -1.15
CA ASN A 144 -0.30 12.93 -0.98
C ASN A 144 -0.79 11.48 -1.05
N VAL A 145 -1.83 11.22 -1.86
CA VAL A 145 -2.34 9.85 -2.03
C VAL A 145 -1.32 9.00 -2.78
N GLY A 146 -0.84 7.95 -2.10
CA GLY A 146 0.14 7.01 -2.63
C GLY A 146 -0.30 5.57 -2.37
N ALA A 147 0.20 4.63 -3.18
CA ALA A 147 -0.07 3.21 -2.95
C ALA A 147 0.50 2.84 -1.58
N PRO A 148 -0.23 2.08 -0.73
CA PRO A 148 0.26 1.73 0.62
C PRO A 148 1.54 0.91 0.65
N ILE A 149 1.90 0.30 -0.49
CA ILE A 149 3.11 -0.48 -0.70
C ILE A 149 3.82 0.12 -1.91
N ILE A 150 5.12 0.34 -1.79
CA ILE A 150 6.01 0.59 -2.91
C ILE A 150 6.46 -0.77 -3.42
N VAL A 151 6.21 -1.01 -4.71
CA VAL A 151 6.69 -2.18 -5.43
C VAL A 151 7.68 -1.70 -6.47
N ASN A 152 8.89 -2.23 -6.43
CA ASN A 152 9.86 -2.05 -7.49
C ASN A 152 10.16 -3.40 -8.12
N GLU A 153 10.35 -3.40 -9.43
CA GLU A 153 10.70 -4.59 -10.17
C GLU A 153 11.77 -4.21 -11.19
N SER A 154 12.81 -5.05 -11.28
CA SER A 154 13.86 -4.92 -12.27
C SER A 154 14.20 -6.30 -12.84
N TYR A 155 14.81 -6.31 -14.02
CA TYR A 155 15.11 -7.54 -14.74
C TYR A 155 16.61 -7.68 -14.97
N SER A 156 17.10 -8.92 -15.01
CA SER A 156 18.50 -9.20 -15.37
C SER A 156 18.83 -8.82 -16.82
N THR A 157 17.82 -8.68 -17.68
CA THR A 157 17.92 -8.15 -19.04
C THR A 157 16.68 -7.34 -19.37
N THR A 158 16.82 -6.32 -20.21
CA THR A 158 15.72 -5.45 -20.64
C THR A 158 15.03 -5.93 -21.91
N LYS A 159 15.68 -6.84 -22.66
CA LYS A 159 15.21 -7.41 -23.93
C LYS A 159 15.52 -8.89 -24.02
N VAL A 160 14.69 -9.63 -24.75
CA VAL A 160 14.92 -11.04 -25.09
C VAL A 160 14.62 -11.30 -26.57
N SER A 161 15.22 -12.34 -27.12
CA SER A 161 14.94 -12.81 -28.47
C SER A 161 13.69 -13.68 -28.50
N ALA A 162 13.06 -13.75 -29.68
CA ALA A 162 11.95 -14.64 -29.97
C ALA A 162 12.43 -15.90 -30.71
N ASN A 163 11.58 -16.92 -30.76
CA ASN A 163 11.76 -18.21 -31.44
C ASN A 163 12.85 -19.11 -30.84
N GLU A 164 13.26 -18.84 -29.60
CA GLU A 164 14.18 -19.66 -28.82
C GLU A 164 13.81 -19.61 -27.33
N ILE A 165 14.40 -20.53 -26.55
CA ILE A 165 14.18 -20.56 -25.10
C ILE A 165 15.13 -19.56 -24.44
N VAL A 166 14.56 -18.54 -23.82
CA VAL A 166 15.28 -17.47 -23.13
C VAL A 166 14.98 -17.50 -21.64
N ASN A 167 15.91 -16.95 -20.85
CA ASN A 167 15.75 -16.85 -19.40
C ASN A 167 16.08 -15.43 -18.93
N TRP A 168 15.28 -14.90 -18.00
CA TRP A 168 15.61 -13.70 -17.26
C TRP A 168 15.21 -13.85 -15.80
N THR A 169 15.93 -13.16 -14.92
CA THR A 169 15.57 -13.08 -13.50
C THR A 169 14.82 -11.79 -13.25
N VAL A 170 13.68 -11.91 -12.58
CA VAL A 170 12.88 -10.80 -12.06
C VAL A 170 13.31 -10.57 -10.61
N HIS A 171 13.63 -9.32 -10.29
CA HIS A 171 13.98 -8.85 -8.96
C HIS A 171 12.87 -7.92 -8.48
N MET A 172 11.95 -8.45 -7.67
CA MET A 172 10.88 -7.69 -7.06
C MET A 172 11.26 -7.28 -5.65
N THR A 173 11.08 -6.01 -5.30
CA THR A 173 11.21 -5.52 -3.94
C THR A 173 9.92 -4.85 -3.47
N LEU A 174 9.60 -5.06 -2.20
CA LEU A 174 8.46 -4.48 -1.50
C LEU A 174 8.94 -3.65 -0.34
N GLN A 175 8.36 -2.46 -0.21
CA GLN A 175 8.56 -1.58 0.93
C GLN A 175 7.23 -0.98 1.34
N ARG A 176 7.00 -0.82 2.65
CA ARG A 176 5.82 -0.09 3.11
C ARG A 176 5.90 1.38 2.71
N ASN A 177 4.77 1.96 2.36
CA ASN A 177 4.61 3.40 2.09
C ASN A 177 3.67 4.05 3.12
N THR A 178 3.62 3.46 4.31
CA THR A 178 2.74 3.81 5.41
C THR A 178 3.53 3.80 6.71
N THR A 179 2.99 4.46 7.74
CA THR A 179 3.57 4.46 9.09
C THR A 179 3.30 3.17 9.86
N SER A 180 2.22 2.46 9.51
CA SER A 180 1.84 1.18 10.11
C SER A 180 2.42 0.00 9.35
N ASP A 181 2.65 -1.09 10.06
CA ASP A 181 3.10 -2.34 9.46
C ASP A 181 2.03 -2.92 8.53
N VAL A 182 2.48 -3.42 7.37
CA VAL A 182 1.61 -3.91 6.30
C VAL A 182 1.83 -5.40 6.10
N SER A 183 0.76 -6.19 6.26
CA SER A 183 0.78 -7.60 5.86
C SER A 183 0.51 -7.69 4.37
N VAL A 184 1.34 -8.45 3.66
CA VAL A 184 1.29 -8.57 2.19
C VAL A 184 1.27 -10.04 1.78
N LYS A 185 0.51 -10.32 0.72
CA LYS A 185 0.59 -11.56 -0.03
C LYS A 185 0.59 -11.20 -1.52
N ILE A 186 1.43 -11.88 -2.29
CA ILE A 186 1.47 -11.73 -3.74
C ILE A 186 1.13 -13.06 -4.40
N THR A 187 0.30 -13.00 -5.42
CA THR A 187 0.12 -14.11 -6.35
C THR A 187 0.52 -13.63 -7.75
N LYS A 188 1.62 -14.19 -8.24
CA LYS A 188 2.20 -13.95 -9.54
C LYS A 188 1.66 -14.98 -10.54
N TYR A 189 1.27 -14.50 -11.71
CA TYR A 189 0.89 -15.31 -12.86
C TYR A 189 1.73 -14.90 -14.07
N LEU A 190 2.29 -15.87 -14.78
CA LEU A 190 2.67 -15.72 -16.18
C LEU A 190 1.43 -16.00 -17.03
N SER A 191 1.29 -15.32 -18.17
CA SER A 191 0.07 -15.39 -18.97
C SER A 191 0.36 -15.21 -20.45
N ASN A 192 -0.21 -16.09 -21.27
CA ASN A 192 -0.28 -15.92 -22.72
C ASN A 192 -1.70 -15.54 -23.21
N ASP A 193 -2.62 -15.23 -22.29
CA ASP A 193 -3.98 -14.81 -22.61
C ASP A 193 -4.11 -13.28 -22.55
N TYR A 194 -4.48 -12.68 -23.69
CA TYR A 194 -4.72 -11.25 -23.84
C TYR A 194 -5.78 -10.70 -22.87
N ASN A 195 -6.78 -11.50 -22.48
CA ASN A 195 -7.81 -11.08 -21.53
C ASN A 195 -7.34 -11.13 -20.05
N ASN A 196 -6.14 -11.65 -19.81
CA ASN A 196 -5.55 -11.87 -18.50
C ASN A 196 -4.11 -11.35 -18.48
N TYR A 197 -3.92 -10.13 -18.99
CA TYR A 197 -2.64 -9.40 -18.92
C TYR A 197 -1.45 -10.18 -19.49
N GLY A 198 -1.71 -10.96 -20.55
CA GLY A 198 -0.72 -11.75 -21.27
C GLY A 198 -0.72 -11.45 -22.76
N ASN A 199 0.11 -12.18 -23.50
CA ASN A 199 0.16 -12.08 -24.96
C ASN A 199 0.27 -13.46 -25.61
N SER A 200 -0.52 -13.71 -26.64
CA SER A 200 -0.62 -15.01 -27.32
C SER A 200 0.64 -15.40 -28.09
N THR A 201 1.59 -14.49 -28.29
CA THR A 201 2.89 -14.84 -28.87
C THR A 201 3.73 -15.68 -27.93
N TRP A 202 3.50 -15.64 -26.61
CA TRP A 202 4.20 -16.52 -25.66
C TRP A 202 3.75 -17.98 -25.82
N THR A 203 4.65 -18.83 -26.29
CA THR A 203 4.43 -20.26 -26.50
C THR A 203 4.90 -21.10 -25.32
N LEU A 204 5.83 -20.57 -24.52
CA LEU A 204 6.30 -21.14 -23.26
C LEU A 204 6.48 -20.02 -22.25
N LEU A 205 6.00 -20.25 -21.03
CA LEU A 205 6.21 -19.41 -19.85
C LEU A 205 6.29 -20.32 -18.64
N ASN A 206 7.37 -20.23 -17.87
CA ASN A 206 7.60 -21.07 -16.70
C ASN A 206 8.48 -20.34 -15.67
N ILE A 207 8.26 -20.64 -14.39
CA ILE A 207 9.11 -20.18 -13.28
C ILE A 207 10.01 -21.35 -12.86
N SER A 208 11.31 -21.20 -13.10
CA SER A 208 12.28 -22.29 -12.90
C SER A 208 13.06 -22.20 -11.59
N LYS A 209 13.22 -20.99 -11.04
CA LYS A 209 13.87 -20.71 -9.76
C LYS A 209 13.14 -19.61 -9.02
N ASN A 210 13.10 -19.67 -7.70
CA ASN A 210 12.56 -18.61 -6.86
C ASN A 210 13.23 -18.61 -5.49
N GLU A 211 13.50 -17.43 -4.98
CA GLU A 211 14.10 -17.20 -3.66
C GLU A 211 13.52 -15.91 -3.08
N SER A 212 13.09 -15.94 -1.82
CA SER A 212 12.62 -14.76 -1.10
C SER A 212 13.47 -14.45 0.12
N SER A 213 13.60 -13.18 0.46
CA SER A 213 14.28 -12.74 1.70
C SER A 213 13.51 -13.13 2.96
N THR A 214 12.18 -13.19 2.84
CA THR A 214 11.25 -13.54 3.92
C THR A 214 10.00 -14.24 3.36
N GLY A 215 9.16 -14.72 4.27
CA GLY A 215 7.93 -15.41 3.92
C GLY A 215 8.18 -16.77 3.28
N SER A 216 7.16 -17.27 2.59
CA SER A 216 7.24 -18.54 1.86
C SER A 216 6.87 -18.33 0.41
N THR A 217 7.56 -19.03 -0.49
CA THR A 217 7.27 -19.06 -1.91
C THR A 217 6.80 -20.44 -2.34
N VAL A 218 5.75 -20.49 -3.16
CA VAL A 218 5.22 -21.75 -3.71
C VAL A 218 4.89 -21.54 -5.17
N VAL A 219 5.51 -22.35 -6.03
CA VAL A 219 5.25 -22.37 -7.48
C VAL A 219 4.23 -23.46 -7.80
N TRP A 220 3.34 -23.20 -8.75
CA TRP A 220 2.27 -24.09 -9.15
C TRP A 220 1.80 -23.80 -10.59
N ASN A 221 0.94 -24.67 -11.12
CA ASN A 221 0.36 -24.51 -12.46
C ASN A 221 -0.87 -23.61 -12.42
N GLY A 222 -0.67 -22.35 -12.76
CA GLY A 222 -1.65 -21.33 -13.03
C GLY A 222 -2.63 -21.66 -14.17
N PRO A 223 -3.73 -20.91 -14.27
CA PRO A 223 -4.79 -21.18 -15.23
C PRO A 223 -4.59 -20.49 -16.60
N TYR A 224 -3.53 -19.69 -16.76
CA TYR A 224 -3.35 -18.78 -17.91
C TYR A 224 -2.27 -19.24 -18.88
N THR A 225 -1.66 -20.40 -18.64
CA THR A 225 -0.88 -21.16 -19.61
C THR A 225 -1.19 -22.65 -19.41
N SER A 226 -0.75 -23.53 -20.31
CA SER A 226 -0.99 -24.97 -20.22
C SER A 226 0.18 -25.73 -19.58
N ASN A 227 -0.08 -26.42 -18.47
CA ASN A 227 0.77 -27.46 -17.85
C ASN A 227 2.21 -27.06 -17.45
N ASN A 228 2.44 -25.80 -17.09
CA ASN A 228 3.75 -25.30 -16.65
C ASN A 228 3.67 -24.73 -15.23
N ASN A 229 4.81 -24.67 -14.53
CA ASN A 229 5.00 -23.99 -13.25
C ASN A 229 4.99 -22.46 -13.46
N ASP A 230 3.88 -21.92 -13.95
CA ASP A 230 3.72 -20.56 -14.46
C ASP A 230 3.09 -19.58 -13.45
N ALA A 231 2.82 -20.02 -12.22
CA ALA A 231 2.31 -19.17 -11.15
C ALA A 231 3.12 -19.33 -9.85
N LEU A 232 3.20 -18.26 -9.06
CA LEU A 232 3.94 -18.22 -7.81
C LEU A 232 3.12 -17.49 -6.74
N ASN A 233 3.01 -18.08 -5.56
CA ASN A 233 2.54 -17.39 -4.36
C ASN A 233 3.74 -16.98 -3.50
N TRP A 234 3.72 -15.74 -3.00
CA TRP A 234 4.63 -15.24 -1.98
C TRP A 234 3.79 -14.77 -0.79
N THR A 235 3.86 -15.50 0.33
CA THR A 235 3.02 -15.30 1.51
C THR A 235 3.83 -14.97 2.75
N ASP A 236 3.13 -14.61 3.83
CA ASP A 236 3.72 -14.38 5.15
C ASP A 236 4.73 -13.21 5.16
N ILE A 237 4.42 -12.19 4.36
CA ILE A 237 5.23 -10.98 4.23
C ILE A 237 4.68 -9.94 5.22
N LEU A 238 5.56 -9.44 6.09
CA LEU A 238 5.29 -8.29 6.95
C LEU A 238 6.27 -7.17 6.59
N LEU A 239 5.73 -6.04 6.17
CA LEU A 239 6.51 -4.84 5.88
C LEU A 239 6.47 -3.91 7.10
N SER A 240 7.60 -3.81 7.80
CA SER A 240 7.79 -2.95 8.97
C SER A 240 8.72 -1.78 8.65
N ASP A 241 9.02 -0.95 9.65
CA ASP A 241 9.86 0.25 9.46
C ASP A 241 11.21 -0.08 8.80
N ASN A 242 11.51 0.60 7.69
CA ASN A 242 12.71 0.43 6.87
C ASN A 242 12.99 -1.00 6.35
N SER A 243 12.03 -1.93 6.41
CA SER A 243 12.22 -3.27 5.84
C SER A 243 11.98 -3.25 4.34
N ILE A 244 12.97 -3.67 3.56
CA ILE A 244 12.81 -4.01 2.14
C ILE A 244 12.76 -5.53 2.05
N GLN A 245 11.65 -6.06 1.53
CA GLN A 245 11.51 -7.48 1.26
C GLN A 245 11.76 -7.73 -0.21
N GLN A 246 12.43 -8.83 -0.54
CA GLN A 246 12.83 -9.14 -1.91
C GLN A 246 12.36 -10.54 -2.31
N LEU A 247 11.91 -10.64 -3.55
CA LEU A 247 11.63 -11.89 -4.24
C LEU A 247 12.39 -11.87 -5.55
N ASN A 248 13.22 -12.89 -5.76
CA ASN A 248 13.88 -13.15 -7.03
C ASN A 248 13.27 -14.40 -7.65
N PHE A 249 12.90 -14.36 -8.92
CA PHE A 249 12.50 -15.56 -9.64
C PHE A 249 12.95 -15.54 -11.09
N THR A 250 13.26 -16.71 -11.65
CA THR A 250 13.68 -16.84 -13.04
C THR A 250 12.51 -17.25 -13.90
N VAL A 251 12.23 -16.46 -14.93
CA VAL A 251 11.27 -16.81 -15.98
C VAL A 251 12.03 -17.47 -17.12
N THR A 252 11.57 -18.64 -17.51
CA THR A 252 11.97 -19.36 -18.73
C THR A 252 10.85 -19.22 -19.74
N ALA A 253 11.11 -18.65 -20.91
CA ALA A 253 10.08 -18.39 -21.90
C ALA A 253 10.51 -18.68 -23.33
N ASN A 254 9.53 -18.79 -24.22
CA ASN A 254 9.70 -18.77 -25.66
C ASN A 254 8.49 -18.02 -26.25
N SER A 255 8.70 -17.31 -27.35
CA SER A 255 7.64 -16.60 -28.06
C SER A 255 7.79 -16.71 -29.56
N SER A 256 6.65 -16.79 -30.25
CA SER A 256 6.54 -16.83 -31.70
C SER A 256 6.53 -15.43 -32.34
N TYR A 257 6.95 -14.38 -31.61
CA TYR A 257 7.00 -13.03 -32.13
C TYR A 257 7.97 -12.93 -33.32
N SER A 258 7.48 -12.49 -34.48
CA SER A 258 8.24 -12.54 -35.74
C SER A 258 8.63 -11.17 -36.29
N ASN A 259 8.16 -10.08 -35.68
CA ASN A 259 8.47 -8.74 -36.17
C ASN A 259 9.92 -8.40 -35.85
N ARG A 260 10.60 -7.78 -36.82
CA ARG A 260 12.00 -7.42 -36.68
C ARG A 260 12.25 -6.46 -35.53
N ASN A 261 11.39 -5.45 -35.35
CA ASN A 261 11.59 -4.41 -34.33
C ASN A 261 11.21 -4.90 -32.94
N ALA A 262 11.95 -4.42 -31.94
CA ALA A 262 11.63 -4.66 -30.54
C ALA A 262 10.21 -4.17 -30.21
N SER A 263 9.43 -4.98 -29.49
CA SER A 263 8.13 -4.58 -28.96
C SER A 263 8.03 -4.95 -27.50
N GLU A 264 7.46 -4.06 -26.69
CA GLU A 264 7.17 -4.32 -25.30
C GLU A 264 5.88 -5.13 -25.19
N ILE A 265 5.99 -6.37 -24.72
CA ILE A 265 4.89 -7.34 -24.70
C ILE A 265 4.62 -7.80 -23.26
N PRO A 266 3.36 -7.84 -22.81
CA PRO A 266 3.03 -8.35 -21.48
C PRO A 266 3.27 -9.86 -21.41
N TYR A 267 3.91 -10.32 -20.33
CA TYR A 267 4.20 -11.73 -20.10
C TYR A 267 3.51 -12.29 -18.86
N GLY A 268 2.84 -11.44 -18.09
CA GLY A 268 2.14 -11.84 -16.88
C GLY A 268 1.72 -10.67 -16.02
N PHE A 269 1.25 -10.98 -14.82
CA PHE A 269 0.82 -9.99 -13.84
C PHE A 269 0.99 -10.51 -12.41
N ALA A 270 1.10 -9.59 -11.45
CA ALA A 270 1.09 -9.87 -10.03
C ALA A 270 -0.19 -9.28 -9.40
N VAL A 271 -0.86 -10.10 -8.59
CA VAL A 271 -1.99 -9.69 -7.77
C VAL A 271 -1.49 -9.51 -6.34
N ILE A 272 -1.62 -8.30 -5.81
CA ILE A 272 -1.13 -7.94 -4.49
C ILE A 272 -2.32 -7.83 -3.54
N TYR A 273 -2.24 -8.54 -2.43
CA TYR A 273 -3.18 -8.46 -1.31
C TYR A 273 -2.46 -7.78 -0.17
N PHE A 274 -3.10 -6.81 0.46
CA PHE A 274 -2.53 -6.14 1.61
C PHE A 274 -3.57 -5.80 2.66
N ASN A 275 -3.11 -5.72 3.90
CA ASN A 275 -3.87 -5.12 4.99
C ASN A 275 -2.95 -4.44 6.00
N TYR A 276 -3.44 -3.39 6.65
CA TYR A 276 -2.76 -2.76 7.79
C TYR A 276 -3.75 -2.04 8.71
N SER A 277 -3.37 -1.91 9.98
CA SER A 277 -4.16 -1.26 11.04
C SER A 277 -3.99 0.25 11.03
N ASN A 278 -4.36 0.89 9.92
CA ASN A 278 -4.52 2.33 9.82
C ASN A 278 -5.27 2.68 8.52
N THR A 279 -5.53 3.95 8.30
CA THR A 279 -6.19 4.51 7.11
C THR A 279 -5.45 5.78 6.67
N HIS A 280 -5.59 6.18 5.41
CA HIS A 280 -5.01 7.43 4.91
C HIS A 280 -5.54 8.63 5.71
N TYR A 281 -6.86 8.67 5.93
CA TYR A 281 -7.46 9.58 6.89
C TYR A 281 -7.49 8.96 8.27
N ASN A 282 -7.07 9.68 9.31
CA ASN A 282 -7.22 9.19 10.66
C ASN A 282 -8.71 8.98 10.97
N ALA A 283 -9.06 7.81 11.50
CA ALA A 283 -10.45 7.48 11.78
C ALA A 283 -11.11 8.41 12.79
N THR A 284 -10.36 9.00 13.72
CA THR A 284 -10.91 9.99 14.65
C THR A 284 -11.20 11.33 13.99
N ASP A 285 -10.54 11.64 12.87
CA ASP A 285 -10.83 12.86 12.09
C ASP A 285 -12.09 12.67 11.23
N VAL A 286 -12.31 11.44 10.73
CA VAL A 286 -13.51 11.06 9.99
C VAL A 286 -14.69 10.84 10.93
N ILE A 287 -14.47 10.23 12.09
CA ILE A 287 -15.45 9.89 13.12
C ILE A 287 -15.07 10.58 14.43
N PRO A 288 -15.39 11.88 14.58
CA PRO A 288 -14.99 12.68 15.74
C PRO A 288 -15.69 12.29 17.04
N GLY A 289 -16.80 11.55 16.98
CA GLY A 289 -17.53 11.17 18.18
C GLY A 289 -18.62 10.14 17.94
N ILE A 290 -18.87 9.34 18.97
CA ILE A 290 -19.93 8.34 19.01
C ILE A 290 -20.71 8.52 20.31
N PHE A 291 -22.03 8.50 20.19
CA PHE A 291 -22.95 8.40 21.31
C PHE A 291 -23.81 7.16 21.12
N ALA A 292 -24.07 6.45 22.20
CA ALA A 292 -25.06 5.39 22.22
C ALA A 292 -25.74 5.36 23.58
N SER A 293 -27.01 5.01 23.58
CA SER A 293 -27.71 4.59 24.79
C SER A 293 -28.02 3.09 24.71
N GLY A 294 -28.75 2.57 25.69
CA GLY A 294 -29.04 1.14 25.74
C GLY A 294 -30.09 0.84 26.79
N TYR A 295 -30.03 -0.37 27.35
CA TYR A 295 -31.05 -0.80 28.30
C TYR A 295 -30.81 -0.25 29.72
N GLY A 296 -31.24 0.99 29.95
CA GLY A 296 -31.37 1.61 31.26
C GLY A 296 -32.81 1.56 31.78
N GLN A 297 -32.99 1.57 33.10
CA GLN A 297 -34.29 1.73 33.75
C GLN A 297 -34.22 2.94 34.69
N ILE A 298 -35.18 3.86 34.57
CA ILE A 298 -35.41 4.92 35.56
C ILE A 298 -36.73 4.66 36.29
N SER A 299 -36.75 4.88 37.61
CA SER A 299 -37.96 4.89 38.42
C SER A 299 -37.98 6.12 39.32
N ALA A 300 -39.17 6.66 39.56
CA ALA A 300 -39.44 7.71 40.53
C ALA A 300 -40.33 7.14 41.63
N ASP A 301 -39.90 7.29 42.87
CA ASP A 301 -40.60 6.81 44.04
C ASP A 301 -41.21 7.99 44.80
N LYS A 302 -42.41 7.79 45.34
CA LYS A 302 -43.10 8.75 46.20
C LYS A 302 -43.56 8.08 47.48
N GLN A 303 -43.40 8.78 48.61
CA GLN A 303 -43.86 8.35 49.93
C GLN A 303 -44.59 9.50 50.63
N GLY A 304 -45.69 9.21 51.32
CA GLY A 304 -46.48 10.21 52.07
C GLY A 304 -47.99 10.10 51.81
N PRO A 305 -48.78 11.09 52.27
CA PRO A 305 -48.31 12.23 53.06
C PRO A 305 -47.99 11.82 54.51
N GLU A 306 -46.97 12.45 55.10
CA GLU A 306 -46.66 12.41 56.53
C GLU A 306 -47.12 13.72 57.20
N GLN A 307 -47.24 13.70 58.54
CA GLN A 307 -47.67 14.86 59.31
C GLN A 307 -46.58 15.93 59.37
N ASP A 308 -46.95 17.19 59.15
CA ASP A 308 -46.12 18.34 59.48
C ASP A 308 -46.08 18.59 61.00
N ALA A 309 -45.32 19.61 61.43
CA ALA A 309 -45.22 19.99 62.85
C ALA A 309 -46.56 20.41 63.49
N ASN A 310 -47.59 20.67 62.68
CA ASN A 310 -48.93 21.07 63.10
C ASN A 310 -49.95 19.92 63.01
N GLY A 311 -49.52 18.70 62.65
CA GLY A 311 -50.38 17.53 62.51
C GLY A 311 -51.10 17.39 61.15
N ASN A 312 -50.81 18.25 60.17
CA ASN A 312 -51.42 18.17 58.84
C ASN A 312 -50.68 17.15 57.96
N TYR A 313 -51.42 16.27 57.28
CA TYR A 313 -50.87 15.32 56.32
C TYR A 313 -50.51 16.01 54.99
N VAL A 314 -49.35 16.68 54.96
CA VAL A 314 -48.91 17.48 53.79
C VAL A 314 -47.47 17.20 53.37
N VAL A 315 -46.68 16.45 54.14
CA VAL A 315 -45.27 16.21 53.82
C VAL A 315 -45.13 15.02 52.89
N TRP A 316 -44.59 15.23 51.70
CA TRP A 316 -44.31 14.18 50.72
C TRP A 316 -42.82 14.01 50.56
N TYR A 317 -42.39 12.79 50.29
CA TYR A 317 -41.02 12.45 49.96
C TYR A 317 -40.90 11.93 48.53
N GLU A 318 -39.80 12.29 47.87
CA GLU A 318 -39.48 11.85 46.52
C GLU A 318 -38.02 11.40 46.41
N ASN A 319 -37.78 10.38 45.58
CA ASN A 319 -36.45 9.96 45.14
C ASN A 319 -36.54 9.27 43.77
N ALA A 320 -35.43 9.23 43.05
CA ALA A 320 -35.35 8.53 41.77
C ALA A 320 -34.20 7.53 41.79
N THR A 321 -34.40 6.43 41.06
CA THR A 321 -33.42 5.35 40.89
C THR A 321 -33.15 5.16 39.40
N PHE A 322 -31.87 5.17 39.01
CA PHE A 322 -31.44 4.70 37.69
C PHE A 322 -30.73 3.37 37.84
N LYS A 323 -31.11 2.37 37.04
CA LYS A 323 -30.53 1.02 37.03
C LYS A 323 -30.04 0.64 35.65
N ASN A 324 -28.79 0.20 35.56
CA ASN A 324 -28.26 -0.42 34.36
C ASN A 324 -28.82 -1.85 34.22
N LYS A 325 -29.57 -2.11 33.14
CA LYS A 325 -30.15 -3.44 32.84
C LYS A 325 -29.38 -4.20 31.77
N ALA A 326 -28.37 -3.59 31.17
CA ALA A 326 -27.44 -4.27 30.27
C ALA A 326 -26.68 -5.38 30.99
N LYS A 327 -26.16 -6.33 30.22
CA LYS A 327 -25.38 -7.47 30.69
C LYS A 327 -23.88 -7.28 30.50
N SER A 328 -23.47 -6.55 29.46
CA SER A 328 -22.05 -6.49 29.04
C SER A 328 -21.42 -5.10 29.00
N TYR A 329 -22.16 -4.01 29.24
CA TYR A 329 -21.62 -2.64 29.20
C TYR A 329 -22.11 -1.74 30.32
N SER A 330 -21.31 -0.71 30.60
CA SER A 330 -21.57 0.30 31.62
C SER A 330 -22.20 1.56 31.02
N PHE A 331 -22.88 2.33 31.87
CA PHE A 331 -23.38 3.67 31.52
C PHE A 331 -22.68 4.77 32.31
N ASN A 332 -22.54 5.94 31.69
CA ASN A 332 -22.20 7.18 32.37
C ASN A 332 -23.48 8.02 32.46
N LEU A 333 -23.89 8.31 33.70
CA LEU A 333 -25.06 9.14 33.97
C LEU A 333 -24.62 10.61 33.92
N THR A 334 -25.23 11.43 33.08
CA THR A 334 -24.79 12.82 32.84
C THR A 334 -25.74 13.85 33.42
N ASN A 335 -27.02 13.51 33.54
CA ASN A 335 -28.00 14.35 34.21
C ASN A 335 -29.12 13.50 34.80
N VAL A 336 -29.64 13.87 35.97
CA VAL A 336 -30.90 13.34 36.51
C VAL A 336 -31.71 14.52 37.03
N ASN A 337 -32.97 14.61 36.62
CA ASN A 337 -33.93 15.53 37.23
C ASN A 337 -35.06 14.73 37.88
N ILE A 338 -35.46 15.13 39.09
CA ILE A 338 -36.66 14.67 39.77
C ILE A 338 -37.50 15.87 40.19
N TRP A 339 -38.79 15.83 39.91
CA TRP A 339 -39.71 16.89 40.27
C TRP A 339 -41.14 16.37 40.43
N ALA A 340 -41.93 17.09 41.21
CA ALA A 340 -43.33 16.80 41.46
C ALA A 340 -44.23 17.89 40.91
N VAL A 341 -45.34 17.47 40.33
CA VAL A 341 -46.38 18.35 39.80
C VAL A 341 -47.72 18.06 40.44
N ASN A 342 -48.59 19.07 40.42
CA ASN A 342 -49.97 18.96 40.84
C ASN A 342 -50.76 18.07 39.86
N GLY A 343 -51.00 16.82 40.26
CA GLY A 343 -51.73 15.83 39.47
C GLY A 343 -53.25 15.84 39.65
N SER A 344 -53.84 16.90 40.22
CA SER A 344 -55.28 16.92 40.53
C SER A 344 -56.17 16.72 39.31
N ASN A 345 -55.68 17.01 38.10
CA ASN A 345 -56.34 16.65 36.85
C ASN A 345 -55.39 15.83 35.94
N PRO A 346 -55.52 14.49 35.89
CA PRO A 346 -54.66 13.65 35.06
C PRO A 346 -54.88 13.85 33.55
N THR A 347 -56.02 14.41 33.13
CA THR A 347 -56.36 14.58 31.70
C THR A 347 -55.66 15.76 31.01
N THR A 348 -55.14 16.70 31.80
CA THR A 348 -54.43 17.89 31.31
C THR A 348 -53.02 17.99 31.89
N LEU A 349 -52.52 16.91 32.49
CA LEU A 349 -51.24 16.89 33.19
C LEU A 349 -50.09 16.91 32.18
N ASP A 350 -49.37 18.03 32.14
CA ASP A 350 -48.09 18.15 31.44
C ASP A 350 -46.96 18.20 32.48
N PRO A 351 -46.07 17.19 32.53
CA PRO A 351 -44.97 17.16 33.49
C PRO A 351 -43.98 18.31 33.31
N PHE A 352 -43.90 18.94 32.14
CA PHE A 352 -42.95 20.02 31.86
C PHE A 352 -43.56 21.42 32.02
N ASN A 353 -44.87 21.52 32.30
CA ASN A 353 -45.53 22.79 32.54
C ASN A 353 -45.22 23.31 33.96
N THR A 354 -44.45 24.38 34.04
CA THR A 354 -43.97 24.97 35.29
C THR A 354 -45.08 25.52 36.19
N THR A 355 -46.28 25.78 35.66
CA THR A 355 -47.44 26.21 36.47
C THR A 355 -47.99 25.11 37.37
N TYR A 356 -47.71 23.84 37.04
CA TYR A 356 -48.08 22.70 37.88
C TYR A 356 -46.98 22.30 38.86
N LEU A 357 -45.79 22.90 38.77
CA LEU A 357 -44.67 22.55 39.63
C LEU A 357 -44.99 22.84 41.10
N ILE A 358 -44.77 21.86 41.96
CA ILE A 358 -44.97 22.01 43.40
C ILE A 358 -43.77 22.71 44.00
N ASN A 359 -44.01 23.77 44.77
CA ASN A 359 -42.94 24.54 45.40
C ASN A 359 -42.13 23.66 46.37
N GLY A 360 -40.80 23.80 46.32
CA GLY A 360 -39.89 22.95 47.08
C GLY A 360 -39.58 21.59 46.44
N SER A 361 -40.23 21.24 45.33
CA SER A 361 -39.87 20.12 44.46
C SER A 361 -39.26 20.63 43.15
N ASN A 362 -38.35 19.84 42.55
CA ASN A 362 -37.47 20.09 41.39
C ASN A 362 -35.99 20.11 41.79
N HIS A 363 -35.34 18.97 41.61
CA HIS A 363 -33.95 18.74 41.94
C HIS A 363 -33.21 18.19 40.73
N THR A 364 -32.18 18.91 40.30
CA THR A 364 -31.32 18.51 39.18
C THR A 364 -29.93 18.12 39.67
N TYR A 365 -29.42 17.00 39.17
CA TYR A 365 -28.08 16.49 39.42
C TYR A 365 -27.26 16.53 38.12
N GLY A 366 -26.25 17.39 38.08
CA GLY A 366 -25.34 17.51 36.92
C GLY A 366 -23.89 17.06 37.17
N SER A 367 -23.40 17.11 38.42
CA SER A 367 -22.05 16.62 38.82
C SER A 367 -21.83 16.70 40.35
N PRO A 368 -21.13 15.74 41.00
CA PRO A 368 -20.61 14.51 40.43
C PRO A 368 -21.69 13.43 40.39
N LEU A 369 -22.05 13.00 39.18
CA LEU A 369 -22.77 11.76 38.94
C LEU A 369 -21.78 10.60 38.78
N PRO A 370 -22.20 9.33 38.97
CA PRO A 370 -21.30 8.19 38.81
C PRO A 370 -20.71 8.19 37.40
N THR A 371 -19.38 8.22 37.34
CA THR A 371 -18.61 8.21 36.09
C THR A 371 -18.63 6.85 35.39
N SER A 372 -19.17 5.81 36.03
CA SER A 372 -19.48 4.52 35.42
C SER A 372 -20.46 3.72 36.29
N LEU A 373 -21.53 3.19 35.67
CA LEU A 373 -22.49 2.27 36.27
C LEU A 373 -22.40 0.92 35.58
N ALA A 374 -21.76 -0.03 36.25
CA ALA A 374 -21.56 -1.40 35.77
C ALA A 374 -22.89 -2.13 35.46
N PRO A 375 -22.87 -3.19 34.64
CA PRO A 375 -24.03 -4.05 34.41
C PRO A 375 -24.74 -4.45 35.71
N GLY A 376 -26.05 -4.22 35.79
CA GLY A 376 -26.87 -4.52 36.97
C GLY A 376 -26.80 -3.51 38.13
N ALA A 377 -25.82 -2.60 38.12
CA ALA A 377 -25.67 -1.56 39.14
C ALA A 377 -26.80 -0.52 39.08
N HIS A 378 -26.97 0.22 40.17
CA HIS A 378 -27.96 1.29 40.27
C HIS A 378 -27.39 2.50 40.99
N TRP A 379 -28.03 3.65 40.79
CA TRP A 379 -27.74 4.91 41.45
C TRP A 379 -29.05 5.56 41.88
N ASN A 380 -29.06 6.18 43.05
CA ASN A 380 -30.23 6.82 43.63
C ASN A 380 -29.96 8.31 43.88
N THR A 381 -30.99 9.13 43.71
CA THR A 381 -30.98 10.49 44.26
C THR A 381 -31.05 10.44 45.79
N SER A 382 -30.76 11.57 46.43
CA SER A 382 -31.19 11.80 47.81
C SER A 382 -32.71 11.68 47.93
N LYS A 383 -33.16 11.37 49.14
CA LYS A 383 -34.58 11.46 49.50
C LYS A 383 -34.90 12.92 49.83
N TYR A 384 -35.72 13.55 49.01
CA TYR A 384 -36.19 14.92 49.22
C TYR A 384 -37.56 14.93 49.87
N ASN A 385 -37.92 16.07 50.47
CA ASN A 385 -39.27 16.31 50.95
C ASN A 385 -39.78 17.67 50.50
N PHE A 386 -41.10 17.76 50.33
CA PHE A 386 -41.82 19.00 50.03
C PHE A 386 -43.20 18.96 50.67
N THR A 387 -43.87 20.12 50.76
CA THR A 387 -45.21 20.22 51.34
C THR A 387 -46.27 20.44 50.27
N PHE A 388 -47.31 19.61 50.27
CA PHE A 388 -48.41 19.69 49.32
C PHE A 388 -49.68 19.03 49.88
N SER A 389 -50.79 19.77 49.89
CA SER A 389 -52.05 19.32 50.51
C SER A 389 -52.85 18.32 49.68
N ASN A 390 -52.50 18.12 48.40
CA ASN A 390 -53.10 17.12 47.53
C ASN A 390 -52.11 15.99 47.25
N VAL A 391 -52.47 15.06 46.35
CA VAL A 391 -51.58 13.97 45.92
C VAL A 391 -50.67 14.45 44.78
N PRO A 392 -49.33 14.47 44.96
CA PRO A 392 -48.40 14.82 43.91
C PRO A 392 -48.22 13.68 42.90
N VAL A 393 -47.81 14.06 41.69
CA VAL A 393 -47.25 13.13 40.70
C VAL A 393 -45.77 13.45 40.56
N VAL A 394 -44.93 12.47 40.92
CA VAL A 394 -43.47 12.59 40.86
C VAL A 394 -42.98 12.05 39.51
N TRP A 395 -42.15 12.84 38.85
CA TRP A 395 -41.51 12.51 37.60
C TRP A 395 -40.00 12.45 37.80
N ALA A 396 -39.34 11.60 37.03
CA ALA A 396 -37.90 11.62 36.92
C ALA A 396 -37.49 11.46 35.46
N ASN A 397 -36.45 12.18 35.07
CA ASN A 397 -35.78 12.01 33.79
C ASN A 397 -34.28 11.86 34.01
N CYS A 398 -33.60 11.27 33.03
CA CYS A 398 -32.15 11.20 33.04
C CYS A 398 -31.59 11.23 31.63
N THR A 399 -30.36 11.73 31.52
CA THR A 399 -29.52 11.57 30.35
C THR A 399 -28.36 10.65 30.73
N PHE A 400 -28.10 9.65 29.88
CA PHE A 400 -27.02 8.69 30.07
C PHE A 400 -26.45 8.29 28.71
N LYS A 401 -25.19 7.87 28.71
CA LYS A 401 -24.52 7.31 27.54
C LYS A 401 -23.81 6.01 27.90
N VAL A 402 -23.66 5.09 26.94
CA VAL A 402 -22.72 3.97 27.07
C VAL A 402 -21.34 4.55 27.41
N ALA A 403 -20.66 3.96 28.38
CA ALA A 403 -19.37 4.45 28.82
C ALA A 403 -18.36 4.44 27.66
N ASP A 404 -17.48 5.44 27.58
CA ASP A 404 -16.60 5.60 26.42
C ASP A 404 -15.61 4.42 26.28
N ASN A 405 -15.22 3.82 27.41
CA ASN A 405 -14.44 2.59 27.38
C ASN A 405 -15.22 1.41 26.80
N ASN A 406 -16.55 1.45 26.73
CA ASN A 406 -17.40 0.44 26.12
C ASN A 406 -17.62 0.63 24.59
N ILE A 407 -16.92 1.58 23.98
CA ILE A 407 -16.96 1.88 22.55
C ILE A 407 -15.57 1.69 21.96
N THR A 408 -15.46 0.88 20.92
CA THR A 408 -14.19 0.69 20.21
C THR A 408 -14.27 1.26 18.80
N ILE A 409 -13.37 2.19 18.48
CA ILE A 409 -13.13 2.65 17.12
C ILE A 409 -11.92 1.91 16.57
N LEU A 410 -12.10 1.19 15.47
CA LEU A 410 -11.01 0.57 14.72
C LEU A 410 -10.87 1.21 13.36
N ASN A 411 -9.66 1.19 12.83
CA ASN A 411 -9.41 1.57 11.46
C ASN A 411 -8.47 0.60 10.75
N ARG A 412 -8.76 0.38 9.47
CA ARG A 412 -8.06 -0.60 8.67
C ARG A 412 -8.07 -0.23 7.20
N SER A 413 -6.96 -0.45 6.52
CA SER A 413 -6.88 -0.36 5.08
C SER A 413 -6.63 -1.71 4.48
N VAL A 414 -7.31 -2.00 3.37
CA VAL A 414 -7.17 -3.24 2.60
C VAL A 414 -7.25 -2.94 1.10
N ASN A 415 -6.94 -3.92 0.25
CA ASN A 415 -7.24 -3.81 -1.17
C ASN A 415 -8.77 -3.88 -1.43
N GLU A 416 -9.23 -3.26 -2.52
CA GLU A 416 -10.58 -3.48 -3.04
C GLU A 416 -10.66 -4.88 -3.70
N TYR A 417 -11.88 -5.41 -3.81
CA TYR A 417 -12.13 -6.78 -4.24
C TYR A 417 -12.53 -6.83 -5.72
N SER A 418 -11.80 -7.64 -6.50
CA SER A 418 -12.17 -8.03 -7.86
C SER A 418 -12.83 -9.40 -7.85
N THR A 419 -13.96 -9.58 -8.55
CA THR A 419 -14.59 -10.90 -8.71
C THR A 419 -13.74 -11.89 -9.51
N LYS A 420 -12.82 -11.38 -10.32
CA LYS A 420 -11.94 -12.18 -11.18
C LYS A 420 -10.65 -12.56 -10.46
N TYR A 421 -10.05 -11.62 -9.73
CA TYR A 421 -8.70 -11.78 -9.16
C TYR A 421 -8.67 -11.71 -7.62
N GLY A 422 -9.79 -11.50 -6.94
CA GLY A 422 -9.87 -11.35 -5.48
C GLY A 422 -9.27 -10.07 -4.91
N SER A 423 -8.41 -9.37 -5.67
CA SER A 423 -7.86 -8.05 -5.36
C SER A 423 -7.88 -7.18 -6.62
N THR A 424 -7.97 -5.87 -6.42
CA THR A 424 -7.83 -4.85 -7.46
C THR A 424 -6.46 -4.20 -7.48
N TYR A 425 -5.51 -4.61 -6.62
CA TYR A 425 -4.10 -4.21 -6.76
C TYR A 425 -3.38 -5.16 -7.72
N ILE A 426 -3.25 -4.75 -8.99
CA ILE A 426 -2.71 -5.59 -10.07
C ILE A 426 -1.55 -4.88 -10.75
N ILE A 427 -0.40 -5.53 -10.85
CA ILE A 427 0.77 -5.06 -11.60
C ILE A 427 0.90 -5.92 -12.85
N THR A 428 0.79 -5.31 -14.03
CA THR A 428 1.04 -6.00 -15.32
C THR A 428 2.51 -5.89 -15.67
N GLU A 429 3.14 -6.99 -16.05
CA GLU A 429 4.56 -7.06 -16.32
C GLU A 429 4.85 -7.24 -17.81
N TYR A 430 5.80 -6.45 -18.30
CA TYR A 430 6.19 -6.38 -19.69
C TYR A 430 7.66 -6.70 -19.91
N MET A 431 7.96 -7.30 -21.06
CA MET A 431 9.32 -7.56 -21.53
C MET A 431 9.45 -7.09 -22.98
N GLN A 432 10.58 -6.49 -23.34
CA GLN A 432 10.85 -6.19 -24.74
C GLN A 432 11.30 -7.46 -25.47
N ILE A 433 10.62 -7.80 -26.56
CA ILE A 433 10.95 -8.96 -27.38
C ILE A 433 11.34 -8.55 -28.80
N VAL A 434 12.34 -9.25 -29.34
CA VAL A 434 12.92 -9.00 -30.67
C VAL A 434 12.79 -10.27 -31.53
N GLY A 435 12.04 -10.20 -32.63
CA GLY A 435 11.83 -11.32 -33.55
C GLY A 435 12.91 -11.48 -34.62
N GLY A 436 13.97 -10.67 -34.57
CA GLY A 436 15.07 -10.65 -35.54
C GLY A 436 16.41 -11.03 -34.92
N TYR A 437 17.45 -10.26 -35.26
CA TYR A 437 18.79 -10.39 -34.67
C TYR A 437 18.88 -9.57 -33.38
N LEU A 438 19.73 -9.97 -32.44
CA LEU A 438 19.95 -9.24 -31.19
C LEU A 438 21.42 -9.39 -30.80
N ILE A 439 22.18 -8.28 -30.85
CA ILE A 439 23.63 -8.35 -30.68
C ILE A 439 24.03 -8.05 -29.23
N LYS A 440 24.82 -8.96 -28.67
CA LYS A 440 25.53 -8.79 -27.41
C LYS A 440 27.02 -8.60 -27.68
N VAL A 441 27.66 -7.70 -26.94
CA VAL A 441 29.12 -7.59 -26.94
C VAL A 441 29.65 -7.71 -25.52
N THR A 442 30.64 -8.56 -25.35
CA THR A 442 31.30 -8.80 -24.07
C THR A 442 32.79 -8.49 -24.22
N LYS A 443 33.31 -7.59 -23.39
CA LYS A 443 34.75 -7.27 -23.35
C LYS A 443 35.38 -7.92 -22.12
N HIS A 444 36.42 -8.73 -22.35
CA HIS A 444 37.27 -9.29 -21.30
C HIS A 444 38.61 -8.59 -21.29
N ILE A 445 39.13 -8.32 -20.09
CA ILE A 445 40.45 -7.72 -19.87
C ILE A 445 41.18 -8.60 -18.88
N ILE A 446 42.20 -9.31 -19.35
CA ILE A 446 42.92 -10.32 -18.57
C ILE A 446 44.35 -9.83 -18.35
N PRO A 447 44.76 -9.50 -17.10
CA PRO A 447 46.12 -9.07 -16.82
C PRO A 447 47.10 -10.25 -16.88
N ASN A 448 48.26 -10.02 -17.51
CA ASN A 448 49.35 -10.99 -17.62
C ASN A 448 50.47 -10.71 -16.61
N LYS A 449 51.25 -11.76 -16.30
CA LYS A 449 52.41 -11.67 -15.38
C LYS A 449 53.52 -10.73 -15.86
N ASP A 450 53.59 -10.48 -17.17
CA ASP A 450 54.58 -9.59 -17.81
C ASP A 450 54.13 -8.12 -17.83
N GLY A 451 52.99 -7.79 -17.21
CA GLY A 451 52.44 -6.43 -17.17
C GLY A 451 51.61 -6.05 -18.40
N THR A 452 51.42 -6.97 -19.35
CA THR A 452 50.51 -6.79 -20.49
C THR A 452 49.08 -7.20 -20.15
N TYR A 453 48.13 -6.90 -21.02
CA TYR A 453 46.73 -7.30 -20.88
C TYR A 453 46.25 -8.00 -22.15
N ASP A 454 45.63 -9.17 -22.03
CA ASP A 454 44.88 -9.80 -23.11
C ASP A 454 43.46 -9.25 -23.14
N ILE A 455 43.07 -8.71 -24.29
CA ILE A 455 41.74 -8.14 -24.50
C ILE A 455 40.98 -9.03 -25.46
N TYR A 456 39.79 -9.47 -25.05
CA TYR A 456 38.86 -10.20 -25.92
C TYR A 456 37.58 -9.39 -26.07
N ILE A 457 37.14 -9.17 -27.32
CA ILE A 457 35.82 -8.64 -27.64
C ILE A 457 35.04 -9.77 -28.29
N VAL A 458 34.03 -10.25 -27.58
CA VAL A 458 33.14 -11.32 -28.03
C VAL A 458 31.86 -10.67 -28.55
N VAL A 459 31.58 -10.83 -29.84
CA VAL A 459 30.38 -10.31 -30.52
C VAL A 459 29.48 -11.49 -30.82
N GLU A 460 28.28 -11.50 -30.25
CA GLU A 460 27.34 -12.63 -30.32
C GLU A 460 26.01 -12.15 -30.88
N ASN A 461 25.42 -12.92 -31.79
CA ASN A 461 24.04 -12.70 -32.21
C ASN A 461 23.12 -13.70 -31.51
N ILE A 462 22.59 -13.25 -30.38
CA ILE A 462 21.66 -13.99 -29.52
C ILE A 462 20.20 -13.87 -29.98
N GLY A 463 19.97 -13.35 -31.20
CA GLY A 463 18.65 -13.32 -31.82
C GLY A 463 18.45 -14.52 -32.73
N SER A 464 17.23 -14.75 -33.21
CA SER A 464 16.91 -15.88 -34.07
C SER A 464 17.19 -15.65 -35.56
N ALA A 465 17.47 -14.42 -35.99
CA ALA A 465 17.74 -14.09 -37.39
C ALA A 465 19.18 -13.62 -37.62
N LYS A 466 19.64 -13.78 -38.86
CA LYS A 466 20.94 -13.29 -39.31
C LYS A 466 21.03 -11.75 -39.21
N SER A 467 22.14 -11.25 -38.68
CA SER A 467 22.38 -9.81 -38.52
C SER A 467 22.69 -9.12 -39.86
N PRO A 468 22.56 -7.79 -39.96
CA PRO A 468 23.29 -7.03 -40.98
C PRO A 468 24.80 -7.05 -40.69
N TYR A 469 25.59 -6.35 -41.50
CA TYR A 469 27.00 -6.07 -41.15
C TYR A 469 27.06 -5.38 -39.79
N ILE A 470 27.97 -5.86 -38.93
CA ILE A 470 28.15 -5.34 -37.57
C ILE A 470 29.48 -4.60 -37.53
N TYR A 471 29.50 -3.41 -36.91
CA TYR A 471 30.76 -2.73 -36.65
C TYR A 471 31.00 -2.69 -35.14
N ALA A 472 31.99 -3.44 -34.69
CA ALA A 472 32.48 -3.38 -33.32
C ALA A 472 33.57 -2.33 -33.20
N TYR A 473 33.55 -1.55 -32.13
CA TYR A 473 34.54 -0.51 -31.83
C TYR A 473 35.09 -0.70 -30.43
N ASP A 474 36.34 -0.29 -30.26
CA ASP A 474 36.96 -0.16 -28.95
C ASP A 474 37.81 1.11 -28.88
N LEU A 475 37.88 1.71 -27.70
CA LEU A 475 38.74 2.87 -27.43
C LEU A 475 39.96 2.44 -26.63
N ILE A 476 41.14 2.79 -27.14
CA ILE A 476 42.41 2.52 -26.48
C ILE A 476 42.77 3.73 -25.61
N PRO A 477 42.94 3.58 -24.28
CA PRO A 477 43.26 4.71 -23.42
C PRO A 477 44.61 5.36 -23.75
N GLN A 478 44.78 6.64 -23.41
CA GLN A 478 45.92 7.49 -23.82
C GLN A 478 47.31 6.90 -23.55
N ASN A 479 47.47 6.14 -22.46
CA ASN A 479 48.74 5.55 -22.03
C ASN A 479 48.87 4.05 -22.31
N PHE A 480 48.00 3.52 -23.16
CA PHE A 480 48.04 2.14 -23.62
C PHE A 480 48.34 2.09 -25.11
N SER A 481 49.10 1.08 -25.51
CA SER A 481 49.39 0.76 -26.90
C SER A 481 49.08 -0.70 -27.16
N ILE A 482 48.62 -0.98 -28.38
CA ILE A 482 48.49 -2.36 -28.84
C ILE A 482 49.87 -2.89 -29.16
N ILE A 483 50.15 -4.08 -28.65
CA ILE A 483 51.38 -4.81 -28.90
C ILE A 483 51.05 -6.11 -29.64
N GLY A 484 51.81 -6.38 -30.70
CA GLY A 484 51.56 -7.52 -31.57
C GLY A 484 50.38 -7.32 -32.53
N ASN A 485 49.90 -8.43 -33.09
CA ASN A 485 48.83 -8.43 -34.08
C ASN A 485 47.47 -8.57 -33.41
N ILE A 486 46.47 -7.90 -33.98
CA ILE A 486 45.07 -8.15 -33.69
C ILE A 486 44.66 -9.42 -34.43
N SER A 487 43.99 -10.33 -33.75
CA SER A 487 43.48 -11.57 -34.32
C SER A 487 41.96 -11.63 -34.25
N VAL A 488 41.36 -12.27 -35.25
CA VAL A 488 39.93 -12.62 -35.27
C VAL A 488 39.88 -14.13 -35.48
N ASN A 489 39.20 -14.83 -34.58
CA ASN A 489 39.08 -16.29 -34.56
C ASN A 489 38.71 -16.87 -35.95
N GLU A 490 37.73 -16.27 -36.62
CA GLU A 490 37.29 -16.61 -37.96
C GLU A 490 37.60 -15.46 -38.92
N SER A 491 38.78 -15.49 -39.56
CA SER A 491 39.25 -14.38 -40.40
C SER A 491 38.34 -14.05 -41.58
N TYR A 492 37.55 -15.01 -42.08
CA TYR A 492 36.54 -14.77 -43.12
C TYR A 492 35.31 -14.01 -42.60
N MET A 493 35.11 -13.93 -41.29
CA MET A 493 34.09 -13.08 -40.68
C MET A 493 34.54 -11.62 -40.58
N LEU A 494 35.84 -11.34 -40.70
CA LEU A 494 36.36 -9.99 -40.76
C LEU A 494 36.28 -9.45 -42.20
N ASN A 495 35.44 -8.44 -42.41
CA ASN A 495 35.33 -7.76 -43.69
C ASN A 495 36.39 -6.65 -43.83
N ASN A 496 36.52 -5.83 -42.79
CA ASN A 496 37.49 -4.73 -42.75
C ASN A 496 37.89 -4.39 -41.30
N THR A 497 39.07 -3.81 -41.12
CA THR A 497 39.52 -3.28 -39.83
C THR A 497 40.33 -2.00 -40.05
N GLY A 498 40.28 -1.10 -39.09
CA GLY A 498 41.09 0.10 -39.13
C GLY A 498 41.13 0.80 -37.78
N ASN A 499 41.87 1.89 -37.73
CA ASN A 499 41.96 2.76 -36.57
C ASN A 499 41.76 4.22 -36.95
N HIS A 500 41.37 5.03 -35.97
CA HIS A 500 41.25 6.47 -36.10
C HIS A 500 41.84 7.17 -34.88
N SER A 501 42.37 8.37 -35.10
CA SER A 501 42.73 9.27 -34.00
C SER A 501 41.47 9.79 -33.32
N VAL A 502 41.52 9.92 -31.99
CA VAL A 502 40.41 10.41 -31.18
C VAL A 502 40.80 11.76 -30.60
N SER A 503 39.92 12.75 -30.70
CA SER A 503 40.19 14.11 -30.21
C SER A 503 40.14 14.24 -28.68
N ASN A 504 39.52 13.27 -28.00
CA ASN A 504 39.41 13.25 -26.56
C ASN A 504 40.74 12.79 -25.93
N PRO A 505 41.39 13.60 -25.06
CA PRO A 505 42.70 13.29 -24.49
C PRO A 505 42.72 12.07 -23.56
N LYS A 506 41.55 11.48 -23.25
CA LYS A 506 41.45 10.21 -22.52
C LYS A 506 41.91 9.00 -23.34
N TYR A 507 41.87 9.09 -24.67
CA TYR A 507 42.11 7.95 -25.56
C TYR A 507 43.18 8.25 -26.60
N ASN A 508 44.05 7.27 -26.80
CA ASN A 508 45.11 7.29 -27.80
C ASN A 508 44.52 7.13 -29.22
N MET A 509 43.59 6.17 -29.38
CA MET A 509 42.96 5.87 -30.65
C MET A 509 41.65 5.11 -30.47
N SER A 510 40.84 5.05 -31.52
CA SER A 510 39.73 4.13 -31.67
C SER A 510 40.07 3.08 -32.72
N ILE A 511 39.56 1.88 -32.54
CA ILE A 511 39.74 0.77 -33.47
C ILE A 511 38.37 0.23 -33.81
N TYR A 512 38.22 -0.23 -35.04
CA TYR A 512 36.99 -0.83 -35.50
C TYR A 512 37.22 -2.13 -36.26
N TRP A 513 36.20 -2.99 -36.19
CA TRP A 513 36.11 -4.23 -36.94
C TRP A 513 34.73 -4.28 -37.60
N ALA A 514 34.72 -4.24 -38.93
CA ALA A 514 33.55 -4.51 -39.73
C ALA A 514 33.43 -6.02 -39.92
N LEU A 515 32.40 -6.60 -39.33
CA LEU A 515 32.12 -8.03 -39.33
C LEU A 515 31.05 -8.35 -40.37
N ASN A 516 31.23 -9.46 -41.07
CA ASN A 516 30.20 -10.04 -41.92
C ASN A 516 28.97 -10.45 -41.08
N PRO A 517 27.77 -10.50 -41.67
CA PRO A 517 26.54 -10.95 -41.02
C PRO A 517 26.69 -12.22 -40.16
N LEU A 518 26.41 -12.11 -38.86
CA LEU A 518 26.41 -13.21 -37.90
C LEU A 518 25.08 -13.96 -37.97
N ASN A 519 25.13 -15.29 -38.00
CA ASN A 519 23.94 -16.14 -37.86
C ASN A 519 23.35 -15.98 -36.45
N GLY A 520 22.04 -16.23 -36.31
CA GLY A 520 21.37 -16.16 -35.01
C GLY A 520 21.47 -17.48 -34.24
N GLY A 521 21.37 -17.42 -32.91
CA GLY A 521 21.34 -18.60 -32.03
C GLY A 521 22.49 -18.71 -31.03
N ALA A 522 23.33 -17.67 -30.87
CA ALA A 522 24.34 -17.65 -29.82
C ALA A 522 23.69 -17.72 -28.44
N ASP A 523 24.29 -18.46 -27.49
CA ASP A 523 23.77 -18.57 -26.12
C ASP A 523 23.99 -17.29 -25.28
N GLY A 524 24.87 -16.40 -25.76
CA GLY A 524 25.11 -15.11 -25.14
C GLY A 524 25.85 -15.23 -23.82
N ASP A 525 26.64 -16.29 -23.59
CA ASP A 525 27.43 -16.40 -22.36
C ASP A 525 28.65 -15.46 -22.34
N GLY A 526 29.00 -14.89 -23.50
CA GLY A 526 30.14 -14.00 -23.67
C GLY A 526 31.48 -14.72 -23.62
N SER A 527 31.53 -16.03 -23.80
CA SER A 527 32.74 -16.84 -23.72
C SER A 527 33.65 -16.61 -24.93
N TYR A 528 34.90 -16.23 -24.66
CA TYR A 528 35.93 -16.12 -25.71
C TYR A 528 36.47 -17.49 -26.17
N ASN A 529 35.95 -18.60 -25.62
CA ASN A 529 36.30 -19.98 -25.97
C ASN A 529 35.09 -20.78 -26.53
N ASP A 530 34.02 -20.09 -26.97
CA ASP A 530 32.83 -20.72 -27.55
C ASP A 530 33.09 -21.29 -28.96
N SER A 531 33.77 -22.43 -29.02
CA SER A 531 34.07 -23.10 -30.30
C SER A 531 32.83 -23.44 -31.14
N THR A 532 31.67 -23.62 -30.51
CA THR A 532 30.44 -24.01 -31.23
C THR A 532 29.82 -22.80 -31.91
N GLY A 533 29.58 -21.70 -31.17
CA GLY A 533 29.04 -20.48 -31.77
C GLY A 533 30.00 -19.86 -32.79
N MET A 534 31.32 -19.99 -32.59
CA MET A 534 32.32 -19.58 -33.57
C MET A 534 32.20 -20.36 -34.90
N GLN A 535 32.09 -21.70 -34.85
CA GLN A 535 31.93 -22.53 -36.06
C GLN A 535 30.60 -22.28 -36.79
N ASN A 536 29.55 -21.93 -36.05
CA ASN A 536 28.23 -21.64 -36.60
C ASN A 536 28.10 -20.21 -37.16
N ASN A 537 29.12 -19.36 -37.03
CA ASN A 537 29.08 -17.92 -37.32
C ASN A 537 28.08 -17.14 -36.46
N GLU A 538 27.78 -17.64 -35.27
CA GLU A 538 26.92 -17.00 -34.27
C GLU A 538 27.72 -16.09 -33.34
N THR A 539 29.02 -16.38 -33.19
CA THR A 539 29.97 -15.69 -32.31
C THR A 539 31.26 -15.32 -33.06
N VAL A 540 31.73 -14.09 -32.90
CA VAL A 540 33.04 -13.63 -33.37
C VAL A 540 33.86 -13.16 -32.18
N VAL A 541 35.11 -13.64 -32.08
CA VAL A 541 36.05 -13.26 -31.03
C VAL A 541 37.20 -12.49 -31.64
N ILE A 542 37.35 -11.25 -31.21
CA ILE A 542 38.47 -10.37 -31.55
C ILE A 542 39.43 -10.36 -30.36
N HIS A 543 40.71 -10.65 -30.61
CA HIS A 543 41.73 -10.67 -29.58
C HIS A 543 42.91 -9.78 -29.92
N TYR A 544 43.39 -9.02 -28.94
CA TYR A 544 44.61 -8.23 -29.04
C TYR A 544 45.26 -8.02 -27.68
N LYS A 545 46.55 -7.66 -27.67
CA LYS A 545 47.30 -7.39 -26.45
C LYS A 545 47.54 -5.90 -26.26
N LEU A 546 47.46 -5.46 -25.01
CA LEU A 546 47.79 -4.10 -24.60
C LEU A 546 49.00 -4.07 -23.69
N ASN A 547 49.82 -3.02 -23.84
CA ASN A 547 50.85 -2.66 -22.90
C ASN A 547 50.69 -1.18 -22.52
N GLY A 548 50.85 -0.88 -21.24
CA GLY A 548 50.65 0.48 -20.74
C GLY A 548 50.36 0.53 -19.26
N THR A 549 50.31 1.75 -18.75
CA THR A 549 50.01 2.04 -17.34
C THR A 549 48.99 3.17 -17.24
N GLY A 550 48.02 3.06 -16.35
CA GLY A 550 47.02 4.10 -16.11
C GLY A 550 45.61 3.53 -15.96
N THR A 551 44.62 4.41 -16.01
CA THR A 551 43.21 4.04 -15.88
C THR A 551 42.71 3.40 -17.17
N PHE A 552 42.26 2.15 -17.07
CA PHE A 552 41.54 1.46 -18.13
C PHE A 552 40.03 1.64 -17.92
N TYR A 553 39.26 1.80 -19.00
CA TYR A 553 37.80 1.97 -18.94
C TYR A 553 37.13 0.77 -19.64
N PRO A 554 36.73 -0.29 -18.88
CA PRO A 554 36.19 -1.52 -19.44
C PRO A 554 34.87 -1.35 -20.22
N SER A 555 34.13 -0.29 -19.94
CA SER A 555 32.82 0.01 -20.56
C SER A 555 32.88 0.57 -21.98
N ASP A 556 34.07 0.84 -22.50
CA ASP A 556 34.24 1.68 -23.71
C ASP A 556 34.39 0.87 -25.01
N ALA A 557 33.89 -0.37 -25.01
CA ALA A 557 33.60 -1.11 -26.24
C ALA A 557 32.15 -0.85 -26.66
N PHE A 558 31.96 -0.59 -27.95
CA PHE A 558 30.67 -0.20 -28.51
C PHE A 558 30.39 -0.98 -29.80
N ILE A 559 29.13 -1.00 -30.20
CA ILE A 559 28.71 -1.48 -31.52
C ILE A 559 27.99 -0.34 -32.20
N VAL A 560 28.30 -0.08 -33.47
CA VAL A 560 27.56 0.90 -34.29
C VAL A 560 27.21 0.29 -35.65
N GLY A 561 26.31 0.94 -36.38
CA GLY A 561 25.78 0.41 -37.64
C GLY A 561 24.70 -0.67 -37.47
N ILE A 562 24.38 -1.03 -36.22
CA ILE A 562 23.17 -1.76 -35.85
C ILE A 562 22.17 -0.80 -35.22
N ASP A 563 20.88 -1.02 -35.48
CA ASP A 563 19.80 -0.28 -34.80
C ASP A 563 19.91 -0.52 -33.27
N PRO A 564 19.91 0.54 -32.44
CA PRO A 564 19.93 0.44 -30.97
C PRO A 564 18.83 -0.46 -30.38
N THR A 565 17.74 -0.68 -31.11
CA THR A 565 16.68 -1.59 -30.71
C THR A 565 17.12 -3.07 -30.79
N HIS A 566 18.12 -3.41 -31.61
CA HIS A 566 18.66 -4.76 -31.84
C HIS A 566 19.97 -5.06 -31.09
N SER A 567 20.21 -4.41 -29.96
CA SER A 567 21.28 -4.81 -29.05
C SER A 567 20.89 -4.68 -27.59
N LEU A 568 21.53 -5.54 -26.78
CA LEU A 568 21.30 -5.68 -25.35
C LEU A 568 21.94 -4.58 -24.51
N LEU A 569 23.00 -3.93 -25.01
CA LEU A 569 23.74 -2.94 -24.22
C LEU A 569 23.29 -1.50 -24.54
N PRO A 570 23.29 -0.58 -23.56
CA PRO A 570 23.05 0.85 -23.82
C PRO A 570 24.10 1.52 -24.70
N THR A 571 25.21 0.85 -25.01
CA THR A 571 26.38 1.36 -25.74
C THR A 571 26.30 1.16 -27.26
N THR A 572 25.09 1.00 -27.81
CA THR A 572 24.81 0.83 -29.26
C THR A 572 25.03 2.07 -30.12
N SER A 573 25.39 3.18 -29.49
CA SER A 573 25.80 4.44 -30.09
C SER A 573 26.28 5.34 -28.95
N PRO A 574 27.29 6.21 -29.13
CA PRO A 574 27.77 7.08 -28.06
C PRO A 574 26.63 7.92 -27.50
N LYS A 575 26.17 7.57 -26.28
CA LYS A 575 25.46 8.53 -25.44
C LYS A 575 26.52 9.54 -24.99
N ILE A 576 26.53 10.73 -25.59
CA ILE A 576 27.21 11.88 -24.99
C ILE A 576 26.50 12.16 -23.67
N THR A 577 27.00 11.51 -22.63
CA THR A 577 26.65 11.85 -21.26
C THR A 577 27.76 12.81 -20.83
N LEU A 578 27.46 14.11 -20.82
CA LEU A 578 28.25 15.08 -20.06
C LEU A 578 28.09 14.71 -18.58
N VAL A 579 28.85 13.72 -18.14
CA VAL A 579 29.11 13.51 -16.72
C VAL A 579 30.21 14.50 -16.39
N SER A 580 29.82 15.68 -15.92
CA SER A 580 30.65 16.49 -15.05
C SER A 580 30.87 15.71 -13.75
N GLY A 581 31.69 14.67 -13.83
CA GLY A 581 32.38 14.15 -12.67
C GLY A 581 33.53 15.11 -12.44
N ALA A 582 33.33 16.06 -11.54
CA ALA A 582 34.44 16.78 -10.97
C ALA A 582 35.47 15.71 -10.57
N ILE A 583 36.65 15.81 -11.19
CA ILE A 583 37.86 15.27 -10.61
C ILE A 583 37.81 15.75 -9.16
N ALA A 584 38.05 14.88 -8.19
CA ALA A 584 38.49 15.36 -6.90
C ALA A 584 39.79 16.12 -7.18
N GLU A 585 39.68 17.40 -7.53
CA GLU A 585 40.77 18.34 -7.40
C GLU A 585 41.11 18.21 -5.92
N ASN A 586 42.27 17.63 -5.64
CA ASN A 586 42.83 17.63 -4.31
C ASN A 586 42.97 19.10 -3.93
N TYR A 587 41.96 19.64 -3.25
CA TYR A 587 41.99 20.96 -2.63
C TYR A 587 42.80 20.92 -1.33
N GLU A 588 43.37 19.76 -0.94
CA GLU A 588 44.26 19.65 0.22
C GLU A 588 45.42 20.65 0.18
N PRO A 589 46.15 20.88 -0.92
CA PRO A 589 47.20 21.90 -0.96
C PRO A 589 46.64 23.33 -0.83
N LEU A 590 45.45 23.59 -1.38
CA LEU A 590 44.80 24.90 -1.32
C LEU A 590 44.24 25.20 0.09
N LEU A 591 43.64 24.20 0.74
CA LEU A 591 43.13 24.24 2.11
C LEU A 591 44.27 24.26 3.13
N MET A 592 45.39 23.60 2.84
CA MET A 592 46.63 23.69 3.62
C MET A 592 47.26 25.09 3.49
N LEU A 593 47.18 25.73 2.32
CA LEU A 593 47.61 27.11 2.12
C LEU A 593 46.69 28.11 2.86
N LEU A 594 45.36 27.91 2.80
CA LEU A 594 44.37 28.74 3.50
C LEU A 594 44.50 28.62 5.03
N SER A 595 44.68 27.41 5.56
CA SER A 595 44.92 27.19 6.99
C SER A 595 46.29 27.73 7.44
N GLY A 596 47.32 27.64 6.59
CA GLY A 596 48.61 28.31 6.83
C GLY A 596 48.49 29.83 6.89
N LEU A 597 47.73 30.45 5.98
CA LEU A 597 47.50 31.90 5.96
C LEU A 597 46.66 32.38 7.16
N VAL A 598 45.65 31.61 7.57
CA VAL A 598 44.88 31.89 8.79
C VAL A 598 45.74 31.72 10.04
N GLY A 599 46.60 30.68 10.10
CA GLY A 599 47.55 30.47 11.18
C GLY A 599 48.57 31.60 11.33
N ILE A 600 49.16 32.06 10.22
CA ILE A 600 50.07 33.21 10.19
C ILE A 600 49.32 34.49 10.58
N GLY A 601 48.09 34.69 10.09
CA GLY A 601 47.23 35.81 10.47
C GLY A 601 46.90 35.85 11.96
N CYS A 602 46.61 34.70 12.58
CA CYS A 602 46.38 34.57 14.01
C CYS A 602 47.66 34.84 14.83
N ILE A 603 48.83 34.40 14.37
CA ILE A 603 50.12 34.69 15.03
C ILE A 603 50.46 36.18 14.93
N ILE A 604 50.26 36.81 13.77
CA ILE A 604 50.49 38.25 13.58
C ILE A 604 49.51 39.08 14.41
N ARG A 605 48.23 38.67 14.50
CA ARG A 605 47.23 39.35 15.35
C ARG A 605 47.51 39.18 16.85
N ARG A 606 48.03 38.02 17.27
CA ARG A 606 48.44 37.77 18.66
C ARG A 606 49.72 38.53 19.05
N ARG A 607 50.62 38.81 18.10
CA ARG A 607 51.80 39.67 18.29
C ARG A 607 51.52 41.18 18.26
N LYS A 608 50.35 41.61 17.78
CA LYS A 608 49.91 43.02 17.83
C LYS A 608 49.11 43.37 19.08
N ASN A 609 48.66 42.35 19.84
CA ASN A 609 47.84 42.49 21.04
C ASN A 609 48.55 42.03 22.33
N ASN A 610 49.85 41.74 22.25
CA ASN A 610 50.82 41.70 23.34
C ASN A 610 51.91 42.73 22.99
#